data_AF-A0A6J8F191-F1
#
_entry.id   AF-A0A6J8F191-F1
#
_cell.length_a   1.000
_cell.length_b   1.000
_cell.length_c   1.000
_cell.angle_alpha   90.00
_cell.angle_beta   90.00
_cell.angle_gamma   90.00
#
_symmetry.space_group_name_H-M   'P 1'
#
loop_
_entity.id
_entity.type
_entity.pdbx_description
1 polymer ?
#
loop_
_entity_poly.entity_id
_entity_poly.type
_entity_poly.pdbx_seq_one_letter_code
_entity_poly.pdbx_strand_id
1 'polypeptide(L)'
;MRTREQKVSMLELMLGQMANYCPIISRNTVVKNSTSIENIWQTIRLHYGFQSTGAHFIDFAAIHFEPNERPEDLYQRVMAFVEDNPLRRDTQITHHGGAIEEDEEMTPSLENFVVLTWLRMIHTDLPKLVKQRYGTKLRSRTLSSIKPEVSSLLEELRNFEDAKVMQAATINFPAKSKFFHEEKLKLSYPRSVKSCPLCKAAGRPDHHFLSKCSFLPNSDRKYMVKARQIPGILHNSDDESSDVEVDTFSKPTQSVNRAQVHQ
;
A
#
# COMPACT_ATOMS: atom_id res chain seq x y z
N MET A 1 3.39 -32.91 -45.76
CA MET A 1 4.54 -31.97 -45.64
C MET A 1 4.24 -30.72 -46.45
N ARG A 2 4.49 -29.52 -45.94
CA ARG A 2 4.35 -28.27 -46.72
C ARG A 2 5.46 -28.18 -47.77
N THR A 3 5.12 -27.72 -48.99
CA THR A 3 6.12 -27.46 -50.04
C THR A 3 6.98 -26.24 -49.70
N ARG A 4 8.10 -26.04 -50.41
CA ARG A 4 8.99 -24.90 -50.19
C ARG A 4 8.26 -23.59 -50.49
N GLU A 5 7.48 -23.56 -51.56
CA GLU A 5 6.70 -22.40 -52.00
C GLU A 5 5.64 -22.03 -50.94
N GLN A 6 4.97 -23.03 -50.37
CA GLN A 6 4.00 -22.80 -49.28
C GLN A 6 4.66 -22.23 -48.02
N LYS A 7 5.89 -22.65 -47.71
CA LYS A 7 6.64 -22.11 -46.56
C LYS A 7 7.07 -20.65 -46.81
N VAL A 8 7.50 -20.33 -48.02
CA VAL A 8 7.87 -18.95 -48.41
C VAL A 8 6.65 -18.03 -48.34
N SER A 9 5.52 -18.45 -48.92
CA SER A 9 4.29 -17.65 -48.88
C SER A 9 3.79 -17.40 -47.45
N MET A 10 3.87 -18.40 -46.57
CA MET A 10 3.53 -18.23 -45.15
C MET A 10 4.46 -17.24 -44.45
N LEU A 11 5.77 -17.30 -44.73
CA LEU A 11 6.76 -16.38 -44.16
C LEU A 11 6.50 -14.94 -44.62
N GLU A 12 6.27 -14.72 -45.92
CA GLU A 12 5.97 -13.40 -46.47
C GLU A 12 4.71 -12.79 -45.87
N LEU A 13 3.67 -13.60 -45.66
CA LEU A 13 2.46 -13.17 -44.96
C LEU A 13 2.75 -12.76 -43.51
N MET A 14 3.51 -13.57 -42.76
CA MET A 14 3.88 -13.27 -41.38
C MET A 14 4.69 -11.96 -41.28
N LEU A 15 5.74 -11.82 -42.09
CA LEU A 15 6.56 -10.59 -42.14
C LEU A 15 5.74 -9.39 -42.58
N GLY A 16 4.81 -9.59 -43.52
CA GLY A 16 3.90 -8.56 -43.98
C GLY A 16 2.94 -8.08 -42.88
N GLN A 17 2.47 -8.98 -42.02
CA GLN A 17 1.67 -8.63 -40.83
C GLN A 17 2.50 -7.86 -39.81
N MET A 18 3.71 -8.33 -39.49
CA MET A 18 4.60 -7.64 -38.56
C MET A 18 4.90 -6.20 -39.01
N ALA A 19 5.17 -6.01 -40.30
CA ALA A 19 5.43 -4.68 -40.84
C ALA A 19 4.22 -3.73 -40.73
N ASN A 20 2.98 -4.25 -40.73
CA ASN A 20 1.79 -3.42 -40.55
C ASN A 20 1.67 -2.87 -39.12
N TYR A 21 2.19 -3.59 -38.12
CA TYR A 21 2.24 -3.14 -36.73
C TYR A 21 3.42 -2.19 -36.45
N CYS A 22 4.34 -2.00 -37.40
CA CYS A 22 5.50 -1.13 -37.27
C CYS A 22 5.52 -0.04 -38.35
N PRO A 23 4.51 0.85 -38.42
CA PRO A 23 4.31 1.75 -39.57
C PRO A 23 5.43 2.78 -39.77
N ILE A 24 6.20 3.09 -38.72
CA ILE A 24 7.29 4.06 -38.78
C ILE A 24 8.56 3.42 -39.36
N ILE A 25 8.73 2.11 -39.23
CA ILE A 25 9.88 1.38 -39.75
C ILE A 25 9.59 0.97 -41.19
N SER A 26 10.56 1.15 -42.08
CA SER A 26 10.41 0.76 -43.49
C SER A 26 10.03 -0.72 -43.61
N ARG A 27 8.95 -0.99 -44.36
CA ARG A 27 8.49 -2.36 -44.65
C ARG A 27 9.61 -3.23 -45.25
N ASN A 28 10.49 -2.66 -46.07
CA ASN A 28 11.62 -3.40 -46.65
C ASN A 28 12.61 -3.85 -45.58
N THR A 29 12.78 -3.09 -44.50
CA THR A 29 13.64 -3.48 -43.39
C THR A 29 13.12 -4.76 -42.73
N VAL A 30 11.81 -4.89 -42.55
CA VAL A 30 11.16 -6.06 -41.93
C VAL A 30 10.98 -7.24 -42.89
N VAL A 31 10.70 -6.97 -44.17
CA VAL A 31 10.33 -8.03 -45.14
C VAL A 31 11.52 -8.53 -45.96
N LYS A 32 12.46 -7.66 -46.30
CA LYS A 32 13.57 -7.97 -47.24
C LYS A 32 14.94 -7.97 -46.58
N ASN A 33 15.19 -7.06 -45.64
CA ASN A 33 16.54 -6.88 -45.06
C ASN A 33 16.74 -7.66 -43.76
N SER A 34 15.68 -8.11 -43.11
CA SER A 34 15.76 -8.91 -41.89
C SER A 34 16.34 -10.28 -42.16
N THR A 35 17.30 -10.70 -41.34
CA THR A 35 17.91 -12.04 -41.43
C THR A 35 17.26 -13.06 -40.49
N SER A 36 16.47 -12.59 -39.51
CA SER A 36 15.78 -13.40 -38.51
C SER A 36 14.67 -12.58 -37.83
N ILE A 37 13.79 -13.26 -37.08
CA ILE A 37 12.81 -12.58 -36.21
C ILE A 37 13.53 -11.71 -35.16
N GLU A 38 14.67 -12.18 -34.66
CA GLU A 38 15.49 -11.41 -33.71
C GLU A 38 15.98 -10.09 -34.31
N ASN A 39 16.45 -10.10 -35.56
CA ASN A 39 16.87 -8.88 -36.26
C ASN A 39 15.70 -7.87 -36.39
N ILE A 40 14.49 -8.35 -36.67
CA ILE A 40 13.29 -7.51 -36.70
C ILE A 40 13.04 -6.89 -35.33
N TRP A 41 13.10 -7.70 -34.27
CA TRP A 41 12.91 -7.20 -32.90
C TRP A 41 13.94 -6.17 -32.49
N GLN A 42 15.22 -6.42 -32.77
CA GLN A 42 16.28 -5.45 -32.49
C GLN A 42 16.07 -4.16 -33.27
N THR A 43 15.69 -4.22 -34.55
CA THR A 43 15.37 -3.03 -35.34
C THR A 43 14.23 -2.22 -34.72
N ILE A 44 13.17 -2.89 -34.25
CA ILE A 44 12.04 -2.23 -33.59
C ILE A 44 12.49 -1.58 -32.28
N ARG A 45 13.25 -2.30 -31.46
CA ARG A 45 13.79 -1.80 -30.19
C ARG A 45 14.65 -0.56 -30.39
N LEU A 46 15.59 -0.62 -31.34
CA LEU A 46 16.46 0.50 -31.70
C LEU A 46 15.64 1.73 -32.12
N HIS A 47 14.60 1.55 -32.94
CA HIS A 47 13.79 2.65 -33.45
C HIS A 47 13.01 3.38 -32.35
N TYR A 48 12.41 2.63 -31.42
CA TYR A 48 11.62 3.21 -30.32
C TYR A 48 12.45 3.56 -29.08
N GLY A 49 13.76 3.32 -29.11
CA GLY A 49 14.65 3.59 -27.97
C GLY A 49 14.58 2.56 -26.86
N PHE A 50 14.01 1.37 -27.10
CA PHE A 50 14.02 0.23 -26.16
C PHE A 50 15.40 -0.45 -26.09
N GLN A 51 16.49 0.32 -26.12
CA GLN A 51 17.82 -0.21 -25.86
C GLN A 51 17.98 -0.34 -24.35
N SER A 52 18.26 -1.55 -23.87
CA SER A 52 18.83 -1.73 -22.55
C SER A 52 20.17 -0.98 -22.56
N THR A 53 20.21 0.18 -21.92
CA THR A 53 21.42 0.95 -21.66
C THR A 53 21.45 1.27 -20.18
N GLY A 54 22.64 1.43 -19.59
CA GLY A 54 22.73 1.85 -18.19
C GLY A 54 22.02 3.18 -17.90
N ALA A 55 21.89 4.05 -18.92
CA ALA A 55 21.16 5.31 -18.81
C ALA A 55 19.63 5.10 -18.79
N HIS A 56 19.10 4.19 -19.61
CA HIS A 56 17.67 3.88 -19.63
C HIS A 56 17.15 3.45 -18.26
N PHE A 57 17.96 2.73 -17.47
CA PHE A 57 17.58 2.34 -16.11
C PHE A 57 17.29 3.54 -15.19
N ILE A 58 17.89 4.71 -15.45
CA ILE A 58 17.66 5.94 -14.68
C ILE A 58 16.27 6.52 -14.95
N ASP A 59 15.71 6.28 -16.15
CA ASP A 59 14.38 6.75 -16.53
C ASP A 59 13.27 6.12 -15.67
N PHE A 60 13.58 5.05 -14.93
CA PHE A 60 12.71 4.51 -13.89
C PHE A 60 12.26 5.58 -12.89
N ALA A 61 13.11 6.57 -12.60
CA ALA A 61 12.81 7.64 -11.67
C ALA A 61 11.68 8.57 -12.15
N ALA A 62 11.38 8.59 -13.45
CA ALA A 62 10.26 9.35 -14.00
C ALA A 62 8.90 8.65 -13.78
N ILE A 63 8.90 7.36 -13.46
CA ILE A 63 7.68 6.60 -13.17
C ILE A 63 7.16 7.02 -11.80
N HIS A 64 5.98 7.64 -11.78
CA HIS A 64 5.26 8.01 -10.57
C HIS A 64 3.76 7.79 -10.75
N PHE A 65 3.01 7.83 -9.64
CA PHE A 65 1.56 7.66 -9.64
C PHE A 65 0.87 8.93 -10.15
N GLU A 66 0.04 8.80 -11.20
CA GLU A 66 -0.61 9.94 -11.85
C GLU A 66 -2.00 10.25 -11.25
N PRO A 67 -2.46 11.50 -11.27
CA PRO A 67 -3.80 11.86 -10.80
C PRO A 67 -4.90 11.12 -11.59
N ASN A 68 -5.76 10.39 -10.89
CA ASN A 68 -6.83 9.53 -11.43
C ASN A 68 -6.35 8.24 -12.11
N GLU A 69 -5.08 7.87 -11.97
CA GLU A 69 -4.60 6.58 -12.41
C GLU A 69 -5.08 5.46 -11.48
N ARG A 70 -5.37 4.28 -12.03
CA ARG A 70 -5.63 3.10 -11.19
C ARG A 70 -4.29 2.58 -10.66
N PRO A 71 -4.21 2.15 -9.38
CA PRO A 71 -3.02 1.49 -8.85
C PRO A 71 -2.50 0.36 -9.75
N GLU A 72 -3.41 -0.41 -10.37
CA GLU A 72 -3.04 -1.47 -11.29
C GLU A 72 -2.30 -0.98 -12.53
N ASP A 73 -2.69 0.16 -13.10
CA ASP A 73 -2.05 0.72 -14.30
C ASP A 73 -0.61 1.15 -13.98
N LEU A 74 -0.38 1.76 -12.81
CA LEU A 74 0.96 2.05 -12.30
C LEU A 74 1.79 0.76 -12.15
N TYR A 75 1.21 -0.31 -11.59
CA TYR A 75 1.91 -1.58 -11.45
C TYR A 75 2.37 -2.13 -12.81
N GLN A 76 1.51 -2.07 -13.83
CA GLN A 76 1.86 -2.52 -15.18
C GLN A 76 3.02 -1.69 -15.76
N ARG A 77 3.04 -0.37 -15.57
CA ARG A 77 4.16 0.48 -16.02
C ARG A 77 5.47 0.15 -15.31
N VAL A 78 5.43 -0.06 -14.00
CA VAL A 78 6.61 -0.47 -13.22
C VAL A 78 7.10 -1.85 -13.65
N MET A 79 6.19 -2.82 -13.80
CA MET A 79 6.54 -4.19 -14.19
C MET A 79 7.13 -4.23 -15.60
N ALA A 80 6.47 -3.59 -16.58
CA ALA A 80 6.95 -3.54 -17.96
C ALA A 80 8.35 -2.93 -18.04
N PHE A 81 8.60 -1.82 -17.34
CA PHE A 81 9.93 -1.25 -17.28
C PHE A 81 10.95 -2.24 -16.71
N VAL A 82 10.64 -2.91 -15.60
CA VAL A 82 11.58 -3.85 -14.98
C VAL A 82 11.79 -5.10 -15.84
N GLU A 83 10.79 -5.57 -16.58
CA GLU A 83 10.89 -6.70 -17.52
C GLU A 83 11.73 -6.38 -18.77
N ASP A 84 11.84 -5.10 -19.14
CA ASP A 84 12.62 -4.65 -20.30
C ASP A 84 14.10 -4.39 -19.97
N ASN A 85 14.46 -4.33 -18.68
CA ASN A 85 15.81 -4.01 -18.21
C ASN A 85 16.71 -5.20 -17.76
N PRO A 86 16.30 -6.49 -17.71
CA PRO A 86 17.25 -7.58 -17.47
C PRO A 86 18.32 -7.61 -18.55
N LEU A 87 19.57 -7.83 -18.15
CA LEU A 87 20.70 -7.84 -19.07
C LEU A 87 20.66 -9.08 -19.96
N ARG A 88 20.92 -8.89 -21.25
CA ARG A 88 20.96 -9.98 -22.24
C ARG A 88 22.31 -10.00 -22.94
N ARG A 89 22.72 -11.18 -23.41
CA ARG A 89 24.01 -11.40 -24.08
C ARG A 89 24.17 -10.63 -25.39
N ASP A 90 23.05 -10.30 -26.02
CA ASP A 90 22.99 -9.53 -27.26
C ASP A 90 23.11 -8.02 -27.04
N THR A 91 23.13 -7.57 -25.78
CA THR A 91 23.33 -6.15 -25.45
C THR A 91 24.83 -5.80 -25.49
N GLN A 92 25.14 -4.57 -25.89
CA GLN A 92 26.51 -4.05 -25.84
C GLN A 92 26.91 -3.53 -24.45
N ILE A 93 26.11 -3.81 -23.41
CA ILE A 93 26.40 -3.42 -22.04
C ILE A 93 27.38 -4.41 -21.43
N THR A 94 28.34 -3.89 -20.66
CA THR A 94 29.15 -4.68 -19.75
C THR A 94 28.69 -4.47 -18.32
N HIS A 95 28.73 -5.52 -17.50
CA HIS A 95 28.47 -5.45 -16.07
C HIS A 95 29.77 -5.69 -15.32
N HIS A 96 30.19 -4.74 -14.48
CA HIS A 96 31.49 -4.75 -13.80
C HIS A 96 32.70 -4.95 -14.75
N GLY A 97 32.60 -4.44 -15.98
CA GLY A 97 33.63 -4.58 -17.01
C GLY A 97 33.67 -5.93 -17.72
N GLY A 98 32.82 -6.89 -17.33
CA GLY A 98 32.62 -8.16 -18.03
C GLY A 98 31.49 -8.09 -19.04
N ALA A 99 31.60 -8.87 -20.12
CA ALA A 99 30.49 -9.10 -21.03
C ALA A 99 29.42 -9.96 -20.34
N ILE A 100 28.17 -9.81 -20.77
CA ILE A 100 27.07 -10.64 -20.27
C ILE A 100 27.15 -12.02 -20.91
N GLU A 101 27.33 -13.06 -20.09
CA GLU A 101 27.52 -14.44 -20.55
C GLU A 101 26.22 -15.25 -20.62
N GLU A 102 25.20 -14.84 -19.87
CA GLU A 102 23.89 -15.48 -19.74
C GLU A 102 22.79 -14.42 -19.73
N ASP A 103 21.64 -14.76 -20.33
CA ASP A 103 20.49 -13.85 -20.35
C ASP A 103 19.83 -13.83 -18.95
N GLU A 104 19.68 -12.66 -18.35
CA GLU A 104 19.07 -12.53 -17.03
C GLU A 104 17.57 -12.85 -17.09
N GLU A 105 17.09 -13.55 -16.05
CA GLU A 105 15.69 -13.85 -15.85
C GLU A 105 15.11 -13.00 -14.71
N MET A 106 13.80 -12.74 -14.79
CA MET A 106 13.05 -12.11 -13.71
C MET A 106 13.07 -13.00 -12.46
N THR A 107 13.79 -12.57 -11.44
CA THR A 107 13.90 -13.32 -10.18
C THR A 107 12.76 -13.01 -9.22
N PRO A 108 12.37 -13.95 -8.34
CA PRO A 108 11.36 -13.68 -7.31
C PRO A 108 11.70 -12.49 -6.41
N SER A 109 12.99 -12.25 -6.16
CA SER A 109 13.46 -11.07 -5.42
C SER A 109 13.15 -9.78 -6.16
N LEU A 110 13.40 -9.73 -7.47
CA LEU A 110 13.11 -8.56 -8.30
C LEU A 110 11.60 -8.30 -8.38
N GLU A 111 10.78 -9.33 -8.53
CA GLU A 111 9.32 -9.21 -8.45
C GLU A 111 8.86 -8.63 -7.10
N ASN A 112 9.46 -9.05 -5.98
CA ASN A 112 9.16 -8.48 -4.67
C ASN A 112 9.53 -7.00 -4.60
N PHE A 113 10.65 -6.59 -5.20
CA PHE A 113 11.04 -5.18 -5.29
C PHE A 113 10.08 -4.37 -6.15
N VAL A 114 9.57 -4.92 -7.26
CA VAL A 114 8.54 -4.30 -8.09
C VAL A 114 7.31 -3.99 -7.24
N VAL A 115 6.77 -4.99 -6.53
CA VAL A 115 5.58 -4.79 -5.69
C VAL A 115 5.84 -3.80 -4.56
N LEU A 116 6.99 -3.86 -3.89
CA LEU A 116 7.33 -2.91 -2.83
C LEU A 116 7.43 -1.46 -3.37
N THR A 117 8.04 -1.29 -4.54
CA THR A 117 8.20 0.01 -5.19
C THR A 117 6.85 0.58 -5.60
N TRP A 118 6.00 -0.25 -6.23
CA TRP A 118 4.63 0.08 -6.56
C TRP A 118 3.84 0.60 -5.35
N LEU A 119 3.88 -0.12 -4.22
CA LEU A 119 3.20 0.31 -2.99
C LEU A 119 3.71 1.66 -2.48
N ARG A 120 5.04 1.86 -2.51
CA ARG A 120 5.66 3.10 -2.03
C ARG A 120 5.32 4.30 -2.92
N MET A 121 5.20 4.10 -4.24
CA MET A 121 4.81 5.13 -5.19
C MET A 121 3.35 5.59 -5.02
N ILE A 122 2.46 4.69 -4.58
CA ILE A 122 1.07 5.05 -4.26
C ILE A 122 1.01 5.86 -2.96
N HIS A 123 1.57 5.33 -1.88
CA HIS A 123 1.59 6.02 -0.59
C HIS A 123 2.72 5.50 0.31
N THR A 124 3.41 6.41 0.98
CA THR A 124 4.61 6.10 1.79
C THR A 124 4.36 5.12 2.94
N ASP A 125 3.17 5.15 3.54
CA ASP A 125 2.79 4.23 4.64
C ASP A 125 2.15 2.91 4.19
N LEU A 126 1.85 2.75 2.90
CA LEU A 126 1.18 1.56 2.40
C LEU A 126 1.95 0.25 2.66
N PRO A 127 3.30 0.21 2.53
CA PRO A 127 4.06 -0.97 2.93
C PRO A 127 3.87 -1.38 4.40
N LYS A 128 3.72 -0.40 5.32
CA LYS A 128 3.46 -0.69 6.74
C LYS A 128 2.09 -1.32 6.93
N LEU A 129 1.07 -0.80 6.24
CA LEU A 129 -0.28 -1.36 6.28
C LEU A 129 -0.32 -2.79 5.73
N VAL A 130 0.35 -3.04 4.59
CA VAL A 130 0.45 -4.40 4.02
C VAL A 130 1.13 -5.35 4.99
N LYS A 131 2.23 -4.93 5.63
CA LYS A 131 2.92 -5.73 6.66
C LYS A 131 2.01 -6.02 7.86
N GLN A 132 1.20 -5.05 8.29
CA GLN A 132 0.25 -5.22 9.40
C GLN A 132 -0.89 -6.19 9.03
N ARG A 133 -1.50 -6.06 7.85
CA ARG A 133 -2.65 -6.87 7.43
C ARG A 133 -2.26 -8.29 7.02
N TYR A 134 -1.13 -8.47 6.33
CA TYR A 134 -0.74 -9.74 5.73
C TYR A 134 0.50 -10.38 6.36
N GLY A 135 0.95 -9.89 7.52
CA GLY A 135 2.17 -10.36 8.17
C GLY A 135 2.25 -11.87 8.41
N THR A 136 1.11 -12.54 8.65
CA THR A 136 1.06 -14.01 8.78
C THR A 136 1.25 -14.72 7.44
N LYS A 137 0.60 -14.24 6.35
CA LYS A 137 0.78 -14.79 5.00
C LYS A 137 2.21 -14.61 4.49
N LEU A 138 2.82 -13.46 4.79
CA LEU A 138 4.20 -13.14 4.40
C LEU A 138 5.26 -14.03 5.07
N ARG A 139 4.89 -14.89 6.03
CA ARG A 139 5.80 -15.90 6.59
C ARG A 139 6.07 -17.06 5.64
N SER A 140 5.15 -17.35 4.73
CA SER A 140 5.22 -18.51 3.82
C SER A 140 5.01 -18.16 2.34
N ARG A 141 4.71 -16.89 2.02
CA ARG A 141 4.45 -16.39 0.66
C ARG A 141 5.25 -15.12 0.40
N THR A 142 5.67 -14.92 -0.84
CA THR A 142 6.36 -13.70 -1.27
C THR A 142 5.39 -12.53 -1.36
N LEU A 143 5.92 -11.30 -1.28
CA LEU A 143 5.13 -10.09 -1.50
C LEU A 143 4.53 -10.07 -2.92
N SER A 144 5.30 -10.51 -3.92
CA SER A 144 4.82 -10.68 -5.30
C SER A 144 3.62 -11.61 -5.38
N SER A 145 3.67 -12.76 -4.69
CA SER A 145 2.59 -13.75 -4.74
C SER A 145 1.30 -13.31 -4.05
N ILE A 146 1.34 -12.35 -3.11
CA ILE A 146 0.14 -11.80 -2.45
C ILE A 146 -0.39 -10.53 -3.11
N LYS A 147 0.21 -10.09 -4.22
CA LYS A 147 -0.20 -8.90 -4.96
C LYS A 147 -1.69 -8.86 -5.30
N PRO A 148 -2.36 -9.97 -5.70
CA PRO A 148 -3.80 -9.95 -5.95
C PRO A 148 -4.60 -9.54 -4.72
N GLU A 149 -4.26 -10.08 -3.54
CA GLU A 149 -4.91 -9.70 -2.29
C GLU A 149 -4.63 -8.25 -1.89
N VAL A 150 -3.41 -7.76 -2.13
CA VAL A 150 -3.06 -6.36 -1.88
C VAL A 150 -3.81 -5.42 -2.83
N SER A 151 -3.96 -5.79 -4.11
CA SER A 151 -4.70 -5.00 -5.10
C SER A 151 -6.17 -4.83 -4.69
N SER A 152 -6.79 -5.91 -4.21
CA SER A 152 -8.15 -5.87 -3.65
C SER A 152 -8.28 -4.94 -2.43
N LEU A 153 -7.28 -4.91 -1.54
CA LEU A 153 -7.24 -3.95 -0.44
C LEU A 153 -7.22 -2.49 -0.93
N LEU A 154 -6.46 -2.19 -1.99
CA LEU A 154 -6.38 -0.84 -2.52
C LEU A 154 -7.71 -0.37 -3.13
N GLU A 155 -8.41 -1.27 -3.80
CA GLU A 155 -9.75 -0.99 -4.31
C GLU A 155 -10.75 -0.78 -3.18
N GLU A 156 -10.70 -1.60 -2.13
CA GLU A 156 -11.49 -1.39 -0.91
C GLU A 156 -11.24 0.00 -0.29
N LEU A 157 -9.97 0.36 -0.09
CA LEU A 157 -9.58 1.65 0.52
C LEU A 157 -10.06 2.85 -0.30
N ARG A 158 -9.94 2.78 -1.63
CA ARG A 158 -10.43 3.84 -2.53
C ARG A 158 -11.95 3.99 -2.42
N ASN A 159 -12.68 2.87 -2.43
CA ASN A 159 -14.14 2.90 -2.31
C ASN A 159 -14.59 3.49 -0.96
N PHE A 160 -13.85 3.25 0.13
CA PHE A 160 -14.13 3.87 1.43
C PHE A 160 -13.94 5.40 1.41
N GLU A 161 -12.92 5.88 0.70
CA GLU A 161 -12.65 7.31 0.56
C GLU A 161 -13.72 7.98 -0.30
N ASP A 162 -14.07 7.39 -1.44
CA ASP A 162 -15.16 7.85 -2.32
C ASP A 162 -16.50 7.90 -1.58
N ALA A 163 -16.81 6.88 -0.76
CA ALA A 163 -18.02 6.85 0.06
C ALA A 163 -18.07 8.01 1.08
N LYS A 164 -16.93 8.34 1.71
CA LYS A 164 -16.83 9.49 2.62
C LYS A 164 -17.03 10.82 1.88
N VAL A 165 -16.46 10.96 0.69
CA VAL A 165 -16.63 12.16 -0.16
C VAL A 165 -18.10 12.31 -0.55
N MET A 166 -18.77 11.23 -0.98
CA MET A 166 -20.20 11.24 -1.33
C MET A 166 -21.09 11.58 -0.11
N GLN A 167 -20.75 11.05 1.07
CA GLN A 167 -21.47 11.39 2.30
C GLN A 167 -21.29 12.86 2.68
N ALA A 168 -20.07 13.41 2.56
CA ALA A 168 -19.79 14.82 2.82
C ALA A 168 -20.49 15.76 1.81
N ALA A 169 -20.57 15.36 0.54
CA ALA A 169 -21.29 16.11 -0.49
C ALA A 169 -22.80 16.15 -0.25
N THR A 170 -23.39 15.05 0.26
CA THR A 170 -24.83 14.96 0.57
C THR A 170 -25.25 15.86 1.73
N ILE A 171 -24.37 16.07 2.71
CA ILE A 171 -24.63 16.94 3.87
C ILE A 171 -24.62 18.45 3.50
N ASN A 172 -23.98 18.80 2.37
CA ASN A 172 -23.82 20.19 1.93
C ASN A 172 -24.89 20.69 0.93
N PHE A 173 -25.98 19.95 0.71
CA PHE A 173 -27.13 20.49 -0.02
C PHE A 173 -27.98 21.37 0.91
N PRO A 174 -28.10 22.69 0.66
CA PRO A 174 -29.00 23.52 1.45
C PRO A 174 -30.43 23.20 1.02
N ALA A 175 -31.17 22.51 1.89
CA ALA A 175 -32.61 22.40 1.79
C ALA A 175 -33.21 23.82 1.80
N LYS A 176 -33.69 24.27 0.64
CA LYS A 176 -34.41 25.54 0.51
C LYS A 176 -35.76 25.42 1.22
N SER A 177 -35.82 25.73 2.52
CA SER A 177 -37.06 26.22 3.13
C SER A 177 -37.03 27.75 3.13
N LYS A 178 -38.04 28.33 2.49
CA LYS A 178 -38.30 29.78 2.51
C LYS A 178 -38.98 30.13 3.83
N PHE A 179 -38.72 31.36 4.30
CA PHE A 179 -39.33 32.09 5.44
C PHE A 179 -38.78 31.61 6.80
N PHE A 180 -37.99 32.39 7.56
CA PHE A 180 -38.26 33.73 8.06
C PHE A 180 -37.03 34.65 8.07
N HIS A 181 -37.33 35.94 8.07
CA HIS A 181 -36.45 37.08 8.21
C HIS A 181 -35.73 37.09 9.58
N GLU A 182 -34.52 37.64 9.57
CA GLU A 182 -33.97 38.58 10.56
C GLU A 182 -32.73 38.19 11.39
N GLU A 183 -31.75 39.07 11.22
CA GLU A 183 -30.65 39.47 12.09
C GLU A 183 -29.40 38.59 12.32
N LYS A 184 -28.29 39.21 11.91
CA LYS A 184 -26.91 38.86 12.20
C LYS A 184 -26.69 38.69 13.71
N LEU A 185 -26.44 37.48 14.17
CA LEU A 185 -25.83 37.25 15.47
C LEU A 185 -24.60 36.34 15.36
N LYS A 186 -23.49 36.89 15.84
CA LYS A 186 -22.20 36.24 16.06
C LYS A 186 -22.43 34.94 16.84
N LEU A 187 -22.02 33.79 16.27
CA LEU A 187 -22.04 32.49 16.95
C LEU A 187 -21.03 32.49 18.11
N SER A 188 -21.46 32.96 19.27
CA SER A 188 -20.92 32.54 20.56
C SER A 188 -21.56 31.19 20.89
N TYR A 189 -20.78 30.11 20.87
CA TYR A 189 -21.23 28.80 21.36
C TYR A 189 -21.73 28.97 22.81
N PRO A 190 -23.00 28.65 23.14
CA PRO A 190 -23.44 28.67 24.52
C PRO A 190 -22.69 27.58 25.28
N ARG A 191 -21.88 27.98 26.27
CA ARG A 191 -21.31 27.05 27.25
C ARG A 191 -22.48 26.34 27.92
N SER A 192 -22.71 25.07 27.60
CA SER A 192 -23.76 24.29 28.23
C SER A 192 -23.54 24.30 29.75
N VAL A 193 -24.53 24.84 30.47
CA VAL A 193 -24.50 24.89 31.93
C VAL A 193 -24.52 23.44 32.41
N LYS A 194 -23.54 23.09 33.24
CA LYS A 194 -23.41 21.74 33.81
C LYS A 194 -24.68 21.45 34.61
N SER A 195 -25.50 20.50 34.16
CA SER A 195 -26.69 20.03 34.89
C SER A 195 -26.70 18.50 34.93
N CYS A 196 -26.84 17.94 36.13
CA CYS A 196 -26.88 16.50 36.37
C CYS A 196 -28.33 16.03 36.33
N PRO A 197 -28.73 15.18 35.37
CA PRO A 197 -30.12 14.74 35.23
C PRO A 197 -30.65 13.97 36.45
N LEU A 198 -29.78 13.21 37.15
CA LEU A 198 -30.15 12.50 38.38
C LEU A 198 -30.50 13.46 39.52
N CYS A 199 -29.66 14.48 39.73
CA CYS A 199 -29.89 15.46 40.79
C CYS A 199 -31.04 16.41 40.45
N LYS A 200 -31.19 16.77 39.18
CA LYS A 200 -32.31 17.58 38.69
C LYS A 200 -33.66 16.86 38.91
N ALA A 201 -33.74 15.57 38.58
CA ALA A 201 -34.95 14.77 38.81
C ALA A 201 -35.28 14.59 40.31
N ALA A 202 -34.25 14.57 41.17
CA ALA A 202 -34.40 14.43 42.61
C ALA A 202 -34.57 15.77 43.36
N GLY A 203 -34.66 16.91 42.65
CA GLY A 203 -34.76 18.24 43.27
C GLY A 203 -33.52 18.67 44.06
N ARG A 204 -32.35 18.12 43.73
CA ARG A 204 -31.06 18.37 44.40
C ARG A 204 -30.20 19.37 43.61
N PRO A 205 -29.12 19.94 44.20
CA PRO A 205 -28.17 20.76 43.47
C PRO A 205 -27.58 20.01 42.28
N ASP A 206 -27.84 20.49 41.06
CA ASP A 206 -27.56 19.77 39.82
C ASP A 206 -26.36 20.35 39.05
N HIS A 207 -25.64 21.34 39.58
CA HIS A 207 -24.51 22.03 38.94
C HIS A 207 -23.22 21.20 38.76
N HIS A 208 -23.32 19.97 38.26
CA HIS A 208 -22.21 19.07 37.99
C HIS A 208 -22.54 18.13 36.82
N PHE A 209 -21.54 17.44 36.31
CA PHE A 209 -21.74 16.42 35.28
C PHE A 209 -22.19 15.11 35.91
N LEU A 210 -23.03 14.34 35.20
CA LEU A 210 -23.47 13.01 35.61
C LEU A 210 -22.30 12.11 36.04
N SER A 211 -21.17 12.18 35.33
CA SER A 211 -19.96 11.39 35.65
C SER A 211 -19.32 11.71 37.01
N LYS A 212 -19.64 12.86 37.61
CA LYS A 212 -19.17 13.30 38.94
C LYS A 212 -20.27 13.24 40.01
N CYS A 213 -21.45 12.72 39.69
CA CYS A 213 -22.56 12.62 40.64
C CYS A 213 -22.25 11.58 41.73
N SER A 214 -22.42 11.92 43.00
CA SER A 214 -22.24 10.99 44.14
C SER A 214 -23.32 9.93 44.22
N PHE A 215 -24.48 10.17 43.60
CA PHE A 215 -25.63 9.27 43.59
C PHE A 215 -25.67 8.35 42.36
N LEU A 216 -24.68 8.44 41.47
CA LEU A 216 -24.55 7.52 40.34
C LEU A 216 -23.96 6.19 40.84
N PRO A 217 -24.64 5.04 40.65
CA PRO A 217 -24.12 3.73 41.02
C PRO A 217 -22.76 3.44 40.38
N ASN A 218 -21.93 2.66 41.09
CA ASN A 218 -20.58 2.34 40.60
C ASN A 218 -20.60 1.48 39.32
N SER A 219 -21.64 0.67 39.10
CA SER A 219 -21.86 -0.05 37.84
C SER A 219 -21.96 0.92 36.65
N ASP A 220 -22.78 1.95 36.80
CA ASP A 220 -23.10 2.91 35.75
C ASP A 220 -21.94 3.88 35.54
N ARG A 221 -21.23 4.24 36.62
CA ARG A 221 -19.99 5.00 36.54
C ARG A 221 -18.93 4.27 35.70
N LYS A 222 -18.74 2.96 35.93
CA LYS A 222 -17.82 2.13 35.14
C LYS A 222 -18.26 2.03 33.68
N TYR A 223 -19.56 1.86 33.44
CA TYR A 223 -20.12 1.84 32.09
C TYR A 223 -19.86 3.16 31.35
N MET A 224 -20.08 4.31 32.00
CA MET A 224 -19.83 5.62 31.38
C MET A 224 -18.36 5.88 31.06
N VAL A 225 -17.43 5.38 31.88
CA VAL A 225 -15.98 5.45 31.58
C VAL A 225 -15.64 4.57 30.40
N LYS A 226 -16.17 3.33 30.36
CA LYS A 226 -15.96 2.37 29.26
C LYS A 226 -16.58 2.85 27.94
N ALA A 227 -17.74 3.50 27.98
CA ALA A 227 -18.39 4.08 26.81
C ALA A 227 -17.66 5.31 26.26
N ARG A 228 -16.91 6.04 27.11
CA ARG A 228 -16.03 7.15 26.69
C ARG A 228 -14.68 6.67 26.15
N GLN A 229 -14.31 5.42 26.41
CA GLN A 229 -13.12 4.76 25.86
C GLN A 229 -13.37 4.12 24.48
N ILE A 230 -14.46 4.47 23.78
CA ILE A 230 -14.58 4.18 22.35
C ILE A 230 -14.12 5.41 21.53
N PRO A 231 -12.81 5.56 21.32
CA PRO A 231 -12.25 5.76 19.99
C PRO A 231 -11.76 4.40 19.48
N GLY A 232 -11.99 4.13 18.20
CA GLY A 232 -11.42 2.95 17.55
C GLY A 232 -9.90 2.87 17.78
N ILE A 233 -9.48 1.67 18.18
CA ILE A 233 -8.14 1.08 17.99
C ILE A 233 -6.98 1.79 18.73
N LEU A 234 -6.59 1.26 19.91
CA LEU A 234 -5.31 0.56 20.17
C LEU A 234 -4.98 0.46 21.68
N HIS A 235 -4.34 -0.68 22.00
CA HIS A 235 -3.60 -1.07 23.20
C HIS A 235 -4.33 -1.54 24.46
N ASN A 236 -4.17 -2.85 24.72
CA ASN A 236 -3.68 -3.51 25.94
C ASN A 236 -3.46 -4.98 25.51
N SER A 237 -2.28 -5.62 25.47
CA SER A 237 -1.27 -5.82 26.53
C SER A 237 -1.88 -5.74 27.92
N ASP A 238 -2.45 -6.85 28.37
CA ASP A 238 -2.59 -7.17 29.79
C ASP A 238 -2.34 -8.68 29.93
N ASP A 239 -1.13 -8.98 30.41
CA ASP A 239 -0.83 -10.21 31.14
C ASP A 239 -1.33 -10.03 32.58
N GLU A 240 -1.54 -11.16 33.24
CA GLU A 240 -1.83 -11.37 34.67
C GLU A 240 -3.30 -11.28 35.13
N SER A 241 -3.94 -12.46 35.12
CA SER A 241 -4.82 -12.88 36.21
C SER A 241 -3.99 -13.67 37.22
N SER A 242 -3.93 -13.14 38.43
CA SER A 242 -3.38 -13.76 39.64
C SER A 242 -4.20 -14.99 40.06
N ASP A 243 -3.54 -16.10 40.35
CA ASP A 243 -4.02 -17.10 41.29
C ASP A 243 -3.02 -17.24 42.44
N VAL A 244 -3.59 -17.22 43.65
CA VAL A 244 -2.91 -17.14 44.93
C VAL A 244 -2.82 -18.55 45.50
N GLU A 245 -1.62 -19.04 45.81
CA GLU A 245 -1.47 -20.08 46.83
C GLU A 245 -0.33 -19.74 47.79
N VAL A 246 -0.69 -19.90 49.06
CA VAL A 246 0.05 -19.59 50.27
C VAL A 246 0.96 -20.76 50.59
N ASP A 247 2.26 -20.53 50.81
CA ASP A 247 2.93 -21.25 51.89
C ASP A 247 4.19 -20.54 52.40
N THR A 248 4.61 -21.03 53.56
CA THR A 248 5.16 -20.32 54.70
C THR A 248 6.68 -20.44 54.85
N PHE A 249 7.19 -19.61 55.78
CA PHE A 249 8.42 -19.77 56.57
C PHE A 249 9.78 -19.24 56.08
N SER A 250 10.34 -18.42 56.99
CA SER A 250 11.77 -18.32 57.39
C SER A 250 12.71 -17.37 56.62
N LYS A 251 12.88 -16.18 57.22
CA LYS A 251 14.17 -15.46 57.31
C LYS A 251 15.21 -16.38 58.01
N PRO A 252 16.53 -16.26 57.74
CA PRO A 252 17.28 -15.14 58.31
C PRO A 252 18.56 -14.64 57.59
N THR A 253 18.90 -13.42 58.02
CA THR A 253 20.24 -12.87 58.31
C THR A 253 21.18 -12.34 57.21
N GLN A 254 21.76 -11.20 57.61
CA GLN A 254 22.71 -10.30 56.98
C GLN A 254 24.12 -10.88 56.80
N SER A 255 24.91 -10.09 56.05
CA SER A 255 26.34 -9.76 56.23
C SER A 255 27.36 -10.51 55.36
N VAL A 256 28.49 -9.97 54.88
CA VAL A 256 29.14 -8.64 54.83
C VAL A 256 30.44 -8.85 53.98
N ASN A 257 30.88 -7.84 53.20
CA ASN A 257 32.25 -7.62 52.65
C ASN A 257 32.88 -8.64 51.68
N ARG A 258 33.96 -8.39 50.93
CA ARG A 258 34.69 -7.24 50.30
C ARG A 258 35.98 -7.87 49.71
N ALA A 259 36.47 -7.35 48.56
CA ALA A 259 37.86 -7.42 48.06
C ALA A 259 38.43 -8.81 47.64
N GLN A 260 38.77 -9.02 46.36
CA GLN A 260 40.01 -8.64 45.63
C GLN A 260 41.22 -9.60 45.83
N VAL A 261 41.68 -10.15 44.69
CA VAL A 261 43.09 -10.19 44.21
C VAL A 261 43.95 -11.44 44.47
N HIS A 262 44.62 -11.86 43.37
CA HIS A 262 45.77 -12.76 43.17
C HIS A 262 45.49 -14.27 43.27
N GLN A 263 45.91 -15.15 42.34
CA GLN A 263 47.00 -15.13 41.34
C GLN A 263 46.50 -15.64 39.99
#